data_AF-A0A940R8R0-F1
#
_entry.id   AF-A0A940R8R0-F1
#
_cell.length_a   1.000
_cell.length_b   1.000
_cell.length_c   1.000
_cell.angle_alpha   90.00
_cell.angle_beta   90.00
_cell.angle_gamma   90.00
#
_symmetry.space_group_name_H-M   'P 1'
#
loop_
_entity.id
_entity.type
_entity.pdbx_description
1 polymer ?
#
loop_
_entity_poly.entity_id
_entity_poly.type
_entity_poly.pdbx_seq_one_letter_code
_entity_poly.pdbx_strand_id
1 'polypeptide(L)'
;MASPISFSSLKNSVDVFMLFAIPVGGGIPAGVVLGQSRGVGWIAMSVLYFFSDVLLAFFFEPVMIVFLKIAQYVPFLQRMFAVSREMTNKTIARYGNKPGPLLLIMIAFGVDPMTGRAAALSQGHSFITGWAIAIAGDMMFFGVVMASTIWLNNVLGDGTWAAVIIMVLMLGLPPLVRRIRTLVV
;
A
#
# COMPACT_ATOMS: atom_id res chain seq x y z
N MET A 1 -10.39 -18.89 28.70
CA MET A 1 -11.15 -17.75 29.23
C MET A 1 -10.75 -16.51 28.44
N ALA A 2 -11.60 -16.06 27.51
CA ALA A 2 -11.36 -14.81 26.80
C ALA A 2 -11.68 -13.66 27.76
N SER A 3 -10.70 -12.84 28.09
CA SER A 3 -10.92 -11.60 28.85
C SER A 3 -11.91 -10.71 28.09
N PRO A 4 -12.89 -10.09 28.77
CA PRO A 4 -13.82 -9.19 28.12
C PRO A 4 -13.03 -8.06 27.43
N ILE A 5 -13.34 -7.80 26.16
CA ILE A 5 -12.75 -6.70 25.40
C ILE A 5 -13.12 -5.41 26.13
N SER A 6 -12.17 -4.84 26.86
CA SER A 6 -12.37 -3.57 27.57
C SER A 6 -12.64 -2.46 26.55
N PHE A 7 -13.55 -1.54 26.88
CA PHE A 7 -13.86 -0.36 26.07
C PHE A 7 -12.59 0.44 25.71
N SER A 8 -11.59 0.45 26.59
CA SER A 8 -10.28 1.07 26.34
C SER A 8 -9.46 0.37 25.26
N SER A 9 -9.52 -0.97 25.19
CA SER A 9 -8.85 -1.77 24.16
C SER A 9 -9.48 -1.56 22.78
N LEU A 10 -10.81 -1.40 22.74
CA LEU A 10 -11.54 -1.10 21.50
C LEU A 10 -11.18 0.29 20.98
N LYS A 11 -11.20 1.31 21.86
CA LYS A 11 -10.77 2.67 21.53
C LYS A 11 -9.31 2.71 21.04
N ASN A 12 -8.44 1.93 21.69
CA ASN A 12 -7.04 1.83 21.28
C ASN A 12 -6.87 1.30 19.86
N SER A 13 -7.64 0.28 19.51
CA SER A 13 -7.62 -0.34 18.17
C SER A 13 -8.21 0.58 17.10
N VAL A 14 -9.25 1.34 17.44
CA VAL A 14 -9.90 2.30 16.52
C VAL A 14 -8.95 3.43 16.12
N ASP A 15 -8.21 4.03 17.05
CA ASP A 15 -7.31 5.14 16.69
C ASP A 15 -6.14 4.65 15.80
N VAL A 16 -5.65 3.43 16.04
CA VAL A 16 -4.63 2.79 15.20
C VAL A 16 -5.19 2.52 13.80
N PHE A 17 -6.41 1.99 13.73
CA PHE A 17 -7.13 1.78 12.47
C PHE A 17 -7.32 3.08 11.69
N MET A 18 -7.71 4.16 12.37
CA MET A 18 -7.88 5.47 11.72
C MET A 18 -6.59 5.98 11.09
N LEU A 19 -5.44 5.79 11.75
CA LEU A 19 -4.14 6.16 11.15
C LEU A 19 -3.80 5.33 9.92
N PHE A 20 -4.10 4.03 9.93
CA PHE A 20 -3.93 3.17 8.75
C PHE A 20 -4.89 3.51 7.62
N ALA A 21 -6.08 4.02 7.94
CA ALA A 21 -7.09 4.41 6.96
C ALA A 21 -6.80 5.74 6.26
N ILE A 22 -5.82 6.52 6.73
CA ILE A 22 -5.42 7.79 6.11
C ILE A 22 -4.49 7.48 4.93
N PRO A 23 -4.88 7.80 3.68
CA PRO A 23 -4.07 7.55 2.48
C PRO A 23 -2.98 8.62 2.30
N VAL A 24 -2.20 8.88 3.35
CA VAL A 24 -1.06 9.80 3.35
C VAL A 24 0.14 9.00 3.83
N GLY A 25 1.21 8.93 3.03
CA GLY A 25 2.28 7.93 3.12
C GLY A 25 3.02 7.76 4.47
N GLY A 26 2.73 8.59 5.48
CA GLY A 26 3.17 8.41 6.87
C GLY A 26 2.26 7.52 7.73
N GLY A 27 1.11 7.06 7.23
CA GLY A 27 0.12 6.31 8.00
C GLY A 27 0.65 4.99 8.59
N ILE A 28 1.52 4.27 7.86
CA ILE A 28 2.08 3.00 8.33
C ILE A 28 3.05 3.21 9.50
N PRO A 29 4.13 4.02 9.39
CA PRO A 29 5.04 4.18 10.53
C PRO A 29 4.36 4.82 11.74
N ALA A 30 3.49 5.80 11.53
CA ALA A 30 2.75 6.45 12.61
C ALA A 30 1.78 5.48 13.31
N GLY A 31 1.03 4.68 12.54
CA GLY A 31 0.12 3.67 13.08
C GLY A 31 0.85 2.55 13.82
N VAL A 32 2.04 2.13 13.34
CA VAL A 32 2.87 1.13 14.03
C VAL A 32 3.40 1.66 15.36
N VAL A 33 3.89 2.90 15.41
CA VAL A 33 4.37 3.53 16.64
C VAL A 33 3.22 3.74 17.64
N LEU A 34 2.05 4.17 17.17
CA LEU A 34 0.86 4.27 18.02
C LEU A 34 0.41 2.89 18.53
N GLY A 35 0.45 1.87 17.67
CA GLY A 35 0.12 0.50 18.05
C GLY A 35 1.03 -0.02 19.15
N GLN A 36 2.35 0.20 19.04
CA GLN A 36 3.30 -0.16 20.08
C GLN A 36 3.06 0.60 21.39
N SER A 37 2.82 1.91 21.34
CA SER A 37 2.56 2.70 22.56
C SER A 37 1.27 2.31 23.28
N ARG A 38 0.33 1.67 22.56
CA ARG A 38 -0.95 1.18 23.10
C ARG A 38 -0.98 -0.32 23.38
N GLY A 39 0.16 -1.00 23.25
CA GLY A 39 0.28 -2.44 23.50
C GLY A 39 -0.42 -3.32 22.46
N VAL A 40 -0.70 -2.81 21.26
CA VAL A 40 -1.28 -3.57 20.15
C VAL A 40 -0.18 -4.42 19.51
N GLY A 41 -0.32 -5.73 19.58
CA GLY A 41 0.62 -6.67 18.98
C GLY A 41 0.65 -6.58 17.44
N TRP A 42 1.77 -7.01 16.84
CA TRP A 42 1.99 -6.97 15.39
C TRP A 42 0.93 -7.71 14.57
N ILE A 43 0.40 -8.84 15.08
CA ILE A 43 -0.70 -9.58 14.44
C ILE A 43 -1.96 -8.73 14.39
N ALA A 44 -2.32 -8.10 15.52
CA ALA A 44 -3.49 -7.24 15.59
C ALA A 44 -3.34 -6.01 14.69
N MET A 45 -2.16 -5.38 14.66
CA MET A 45 -1.88 -4.28 13.71
C MET A 45 -2.03 -4.72 12.26
N SER A 46 -1.54 -5.92 11.90
CA SER A 46 -1.67 -6.47 10.54
C SER A 46 -3.12 -6.71 10.15
N VAL A 47 -3.94 -7.22 11.08
CA VAL A 47 -5.38 -7.41 10.84
C VAL A 47 -6.09 -6.07 10.68
N LEU A 48 -5.77 -5.08 11.53
CA LEU A 48 -6.34 -3.72 11.41
C LEU A 48 -5.97 -3.09 10.07
N TYR A 49 -4.71 -3.23 9.65
CA TYR A 49 -4.23 -2.72 8.36
C TYR A 49 -4.95 -3.42 7.19
N PHE A 50 -5.08 -4.74 7.22
CA PHE A 50 -5.83 -5.48 6.20
C PHE A 50 -7.28 -4.99 6.07
N PHE A 51 -7.99 -4.76 7.17
CA PHE A 51 -9.34 -4.22 7.11
C PHE A 51 -9.39 -2.77 6.60
N SER A 52 -8.34 -1.99 6.87
CA SER A 52 -8.19 -0.65 6.30
C SER A 52 -8.09 -0.72 4.78
N ASP A 53 -7.27 -1.62 4.25
CA ASP A 53 -7.12 -1.83 2.80
C ASP A 53 -8.41 -2.33 2.14
N VAL A 54 -9.15 -3.21 2.81
CA VAL A 54 -10.47 -3.66 2.33
C VAL A 54 -11.45 -2.49 2.28
N LEU A 55 -11.49 -1.64 3.31
CA LEU A 55 -12.35 -0.45 3.33
C LEU A 55 -11.96 0.53 2.21
N LEU A 56 -10.66 0.76 2.02
CA LEU A 56 -10.11 1.55 0.94
C LEU A 56 -10.52 0.98 -0.43
N ALA A 57 -10.48 -0.35 -0.62
CA ALA A 57 -10.89 -0.98 -1.86
C ALA A 57 -12.36 -0.67 -2.22
N PHE A 58 -13.26 -0.75 -1.23
CA PHE A 58 -14.67 -0.41 -1.43
C PHE A 58 -14.91 1.08 -1.67
N PHE A 59 -14.08 1.96 -1.11
CA PHE A 59 -14.18 3.40 -1.33
C PHE A 59 -13.58 3.85 -2.67
N PHE A 60 -12.43 3.31 -3.04
CA PHE A 60 -11.68 3.74 -4.22
C PHE A 60 -12.16 3.12 -5.52
N GLU A 61 -12.69 1.89 -5.53
CA GLU A 61 -13.21 1.30 -6.76
C GLU A 61 -14.34 2.13 -7.40
N PRO A 62 -15.39 2.57 -6.66
CA PRO A 62 -16.41 3.45 -7.23
C PRO A 62 -15.83 4.74 -7.80
N VAL A 63 -14.91 5.38 -7.06
CA VAL A 63 -14.24 6.61 -7.48
C VAL A 63 -13.47 6.38 -8.79
N MET A 64 -12.72 5.29 -8.87
CA MET A 64 -11.98 4.91 -10.08
C MET A 64 -12.92 4.63 -11.26
N ILE A 65 -14.04 3.94 -11.06
CA ILE A 65 -15.04 3.68 -12.10
C ILE A 65 -15.63 5.01 -12.61
N VAL A 66 -15.99 5.92 -11.70
CA VAL A 66 -16.50 7.24 -12.06
C VAL A 66 -15.44 8.02 -12.86
N PHE A 67 -14.18 7.98 -12.42
CA PHE A 67 -13.09 8.62 -13.14
C PHE A 67 -12.87 8.04 -14.53
N LEU A 68 -12.93 6.71 -14.68
CA LEU A 68 -12.83 6.03 -15.97
C LEU A 68 -14.00 6.40 -16.89
N LYS A 69 -15.23 6.49 -16.35
CA LYS A 69 -16.39 6.96 -17.12
C LYS A 69 -16.23 8.41 -17.57
N ILE A 70 -15.78 9.31 -16.69
CA ILE A 70 -15.51 10.72 -17.05
C ILE A 70 -14.40 10.79 -18.11
N ALA A 71 -13.36 9.99 -17.96
CA ALA A 71 -12.26 9.90 -18.91
C ALA A 71 -12.72 9.46 -20.30
N GLN A 72 -13.81 8.70 -20.43
CA GLN A 72 -14.39 8.35 -21.73
C GLN A 72 -14.97 9.57 -22.46
N TYR A 73 -15.32 10.65 -21.77
CA TYR A 73 -15.84 11.86 -22.41
C TYR A 73 -14.72 12.84 -22.83
N VAL A 74 -13.49 12.63 -22.37
CA VAL A 74 -12.36 13.52 -22.64
C VAL A 74 -11.30 12.80 -23.49
N PRO A 75 -11.17 13.13 -24.79
CA PRO A 75 -10.25 12.45 -25.71
C PRO A 75 -8.78 12.46 -25.26
N PHE A 76 -8.36 13.51 -24.54
CA PHE A 76 -7.02 13.62 -23.96
C PHE A 76 -6.75 12.55 -22.89
N LEU A 77 -7.70 12.36 -21.96
CA LEU A 77 -7.60 11.35 -20.91
C LEU A 77 -7.59 9.94 -21.50
N GLN A 78 -8.41 9.67 -22.51
CA GLN A 78 -8.39 8.38 -23.21
C GLN A 78 -7.02 8.07 -23.82
N ARG A 79 -6.38 9.06 -24.49
CA ARG A 79 -5.04 8.89 -25.04
C ARG A 79 -4.00 8.63 -23.95
N MET A 80 -4.06 9.38 -22.86
CA MET A 80 -3.15 9.19 -21.72
C MET A 80 -3.28 7.78 -21.12
N PHE A 81 -4.52 7.29 -20.92
CA PHE A 81 -4.76 5.92 -20.45
C PHE A 81 -4.31 4.86 -21.44
N ALA A 82 -4.54 5.06 -22.74
CA ALA A 82 -4.08 4.15 -23.78
C ALA A 82 -2.55 4.05 -23.80
N VAL A 83 -1.85 5.20 -23.72
CA VAL A 83 -0.39 5.25 -23.63
C VAL A 83 0.12 4.57 -22.36
N SER A 84 -0.47 4.87 -21.19
CA SER A 84 -0.11 4.19 -19.94
C SER A 84 -0.34 2.68 -20.01
N ARG A 85 -1.44 2.23 -20.61
CA ARG A 85 -1.74 0.81 -20.82
C ARG A 85 -0.74 0.16 -21.76
N GLU A 86 -0.37 0.82 -22.85
CA GLU A 86 0.62 0.34 -23.80
C GLU A 86 2.01 0.26 -23.17
N MET A 87 2.42 1.26 -22.39
CA MET A 87 3.69 1.26 -21.65
C MET A 87 3.72 0.16 -20.59
N THR A 88 2.62 -0.03 -19.87
CA THR A 88 2.48 -1.11 -18.89
C THR A 88 2.54 -2.46 -19.58
N ASN A 89 1.82 -2.65 -20.68
CA ASN A 89 1.86 -3.88 -21.48
C ASN A 89 3.24 -4.15 -22.10
N LYS A 90 3.94 -3.14 -22.61
CA LYS A 90 5.32 -3.29 -23.13
C LYS A 90 6.30 -3.68 -22.02
N THR A 91 6.13 -3.11 -20.84
CA THR A 91 6.94 -3.43 -19.66
C THR A 91 6.66 -4.86 -19.18
N ILE A 92 5.39 -5.25 -19.14
CA ILE A 92 4.92 -6.58 -18.74
C ILE A 92 5.29 -7.65 -19.77
N ALA A 93 5.22 -7.34 -21.06
CA ALA A 93 5.56 -8.27 -22.14
C ALA A 93 7.02 -8.73 -22.09
N ARG A 94 7.92 -7.94 -21.51
CA ARG A 94 9.30 -8.36 -21.20
C ARG A 94 9.37 -9.50 -20.18
N TYR A 95 8.32 -9.72 -19.40
CA TYR A 95 8.19 -10.76 -18.38
C TYR A 95 7.20 -11.88 -18.76
N GLY A 96 6.55 -11.83 -19.94
CA GLY A 96 5.69 -12.88 -20.49
C GLY A 96 4.28 -12.40 -20.91
N ASN A 97 3.61 -13.17 -21.79
CA ASN A 97 2.32 -12.81 -22.42
C ASN A 97 1.11 -12.74 -21.46
N LYS A 98 1.25 -13.20 -20.22
CA LYS A 98 0.28 -13.04 -19.13
C LYS A 98 1.07 -12.87 -17.83
N PRO A 99 1.13 -11.67 -17.24
CA PRO A 99 1.82 -11.50 -15.96
C PRO A 99 1.14 -12.41 -14.94
N GLY A 100 1.91 -13.31 -14.34
CA GLY A 100 1.38 -14.13 -13.24
C GLY A 100 0.94 -13.23 -12.07
N PRO A 101 0.02 -13.70 -11.21
CA PRO A 101 -0.45 -12.94 -10.04
C PRO A 101 0.69 -12.39 -9.18
N LEU A 102 1.80 -13.13 -9.11
CA LEU A 102 3.02 -12.77 -8.38
C LEU A 102 3.65 -11.47 -8.91
N LEU A 103 3.72 -11.27 -10.23
CA LEU A 103 4.29 -10.03 -10.79
C LEU A 103 3.42 -8.81 -10.47
N LEU A 104 2.10 -8.96 -10.50
CA LEU A 104 1.17 -7.89 -10.14
C LEU A 104 1.24 -7.56 -8.65
N ILE A 105 1.39 -8.58 -7.80
CA ILE A 105 1.67 -8.43 -6.37
C ILE A 105 2.98 -7.63 -6.16
N MET A 106 4.04 -7.93 -6.91
CA MET A 106 5.31 -7.19 -6.81
C MET A 106 5.19 -5.73 -7.25
N ILE A 107 4.34 -5.43 -8.23
CA ILE A 107 4.04 -4.05 -8.64
C ILE A 107 3.31 -3.31 -7.52
N ALA A 108 2.29 -3.94 -6.91
CA ALA A 108 1.56 -3.37 -5.78
C ALA A 108 2.47 -3.13 -4.57
N PHE A 109 3.32 -4.12 -4.25
CA PHE A 109 4.33 -4.04 -3.19
C PHE A 109 5.35 -2.91 -3.41
N GLY A 110 5.78 -2.70 -4.65
CA GLY A 110 6.85 -1.77 -4.98
C GLY A 110 6.42 -0.32 -5.20
N VAL A 111 5.12 -0.07 -5.38
CA VAL A 111 4.60 1.28 -5.68
C VAL A 111 3.51 1.65 -4.68
N ASP A 112 2.32 1.07 -4.82
CA ASP A 112 1.17 1.25 -3.94
C ASP A 112 0.00 0.34 -4.41
N PRO A 113 -1.00 0.06 -3.55
CA PRO A 113 -2.16 -0.77 -3.89
C PRO A 113 -3.04 -0.19 -5.02
N MET A 114 -3.09 1.13 -5.22
CA MET A 114 -3.89 1.74 -6.30
C MET A 114 -3.23 1.48 -7.66
N THR A 115 -1.91 1.64 -7.76
CA THR A 115 -1.12 1.27 -8.93
C THR A 115 -1.22 -0.24 -9.21
N GLY A 116 -1.16 -1.06 -8.15
CA GLY A 116 -1.40 -2.50 -8.23
C GLY A 116 -2.76 -2.86 -8.81
N ARG A 117 -3.83 -2.21 -8.33
CA ARG A 117 -5.20 -2.39 -8.82
C ARG A 117 -5.35 -1.95 -10.27
N ALA A 118 -4.78 -0.81 -10.64
CA ALA A 118 -4.79 -0.30 -12.02
C ALA A 118 -4.05 -1.25 -12.98
N ALA A 119 -2.92 -1.81 -12.55
CA ALA A 119 -2.20 -2.83 -13.30
C ALA A 119 -3.05 -4.10 -13.47
N ALA A 120 -3.70 -4.59 -12.42
CA ALA A 120 -4.59 -5.76 -12.50
C ALA A 120 -5.80 -5.51 -13.42
N LEU A 121 -6.42 -4.33 -13.37
CA LEU A 121 -7.47 -3.91 -14.31
C LEU A 121 -7.00 -3.98 -15.76
N SER A 122 -5.78 -3.50 -16.04
CA SER A 122 -5.24 -3.47 -17.41
C SER A 122 -5.15 -4.87 -18.04
N GLN A 123 -5.00 -5.89 -17.19
CA GLN A 123 -4.91 -7.32 -17.54
C GLN A 123 -6.26 -8.05 -17.52
N GLY A 124 -7.36 -7.35 -17.22
CA GLY A 124 -8.71 -7.92 -17.23
C GLY A 124 -9.13 -8.61 -15.93
N HIS A 125 -8.43 -8.39 -14.82
CA HIS A 125 -8.86 -8.91 -13.52
C HIS A 125 -10.13 -8.21 -13.01
N SER A 126 -11.04 -9.01 -12.49
CA SER A 126 -12.28 -8.57 -11.83
C SER A 126 -11.99 -7.80 -10.54
N PHE A 127 -13.00 -7.12 -10.00
CA PHE A 127 -12.91 -6.39 -8.72
C PHE A 127 -12.22 -7.20 -7.62
N ILE A 128 -12.75 -8.38 -7.31
CA ILE A 128 -12.26 -9.23 -6.21
C ILE A 128 -10.82 -9.67 -6.47
N THR A 129 -10.52 -10.19 -7.65
CA THR A 129 -9.18 -10.72 -7.95
C THR A 129 -8.13 -9.61 -8.06
N GLY A 130 -8.49 -8.45 -8.61
CA GLY A 130 -7.60 -7.31 -8.73
C GLY A 130 -7.26 -6.66 -7.38
N TRP A 131 -8.26 -6.50 -6.50
CA TRP A 131 -8.01 -6.00 -5.14
C TRP A 131 -7.31 -7.03 -4.27
N ALA A 132 -7.63 -8.32 -4.37
CA ALA A 132 -6.90 -9.35 -3.63
C ALA A 132 -5.40 -9.33 -3.95
N ILE A 133 -5.04 -9.17 -5.23
CA ILE A 133 -3.64 -9.02 -5.68
C ILE A 133 -3.01 -7.73 -5.13
N ALA A 134 -3.73 -6.60 -5.20
CA ALA A 134 -3.23 -5.32 -4.71
C ALA A 134 -2.99 -5.33 -3.19
N ILE A 135 -3.97 -5.82 -2.43
CA ILE A 135 -3.90 -5.95 -0.97
C ILE A 135 -2.80 -6.93 -0.56
N ALA A 136 -2.62 -8.04 -1.29
CA ALA A 136 -1.53 -8.97 -1.00
C ALA A 136 -0.14 -8.32 -1.15
N GLY A 137 0.04 -7.47 -2.17
CA GLY A 137 1.27 -6.70 -2.31
C GLY A 137 1.47 -5.67 -1.20
N ASP A 138 0.41 -4.94 -0.85
CA ASP A 138 0.50 -3.90 0.19
C ASP A 138 0.69 -4.48 1.59
N MET A 139 0.09 -5.63 1.90
CA MET A 139 0.34 -6.35 3.14
C MET A 139 1.79 -6.78 3.31
N MET A 140 2.48 -7.14 2.22
CA MET A 140 3.92 -7.43 2.28
C MET A 140 4.72 -6.16 2.53
N PHE A 141 4.34 -5.05 1.91
CA PHE A 141 4.99 -3.75 2.09
C PHE A 141 4.83 -3.27 3.54
N PHE A 142 3.61 -3.33 4.07
CA PHE A 142 3.28 -3.09 5.46
C PHE A 142 4.13 -3.95 6.40
N GLY A 143 4.25 -5.25 6.13
CA GLY A 143 5.06 -6.17 6.94
C GLY A 143 6.52 -5.72 7.05
N VAL A 144 7.14 -5.35 5.93
CA VAL A 144 8.53 -4.87 5.90
C VAL A 144 8.68 -3.55 6.65
N VAL A 145 7.78 -2.59 6.43
CA VAL A 145 7.82 -1.27 7.07
C VAL A 145 7.55 -1.37 8.57
N MET A 146 6.59 -2.19 8.99
CA MET A 146 6.28 -2.45 10.39
C MET A 146 7.47 -3.11 11.09
N ALA A 147 8.04 -4.17 10.52
CA ALA A 147 9.20 -4.84 11.10
C ALA A 147 10.39 -3.87 11.24
N SER A 148 10.64 -3.06 10.21
CA SER A 148 11.70 -2.05 10.21
C SER A 148 11.44 -0.96 11.27
N THR A 149 10.20 -0.49 11.40
CA THR A 149 9.80 0.52 12.39
C THR A 149 9.96 -0.01 13.82
N ILE A 150 9.50 -1.23 14.08
CA ILE A 150 9.62 -1.88 15.38
C ILE A 150 11.10 -2.06 15.75
N TRP A 151 11.90 -2.58 14.81
CA TRP A 151 13.33 -2.77 15.02
C TRP A 151 14.04 -1.45 15.29
N LEU A 152 13.76 -0.42 14.49
CA LEU A 152 14.38 0.89 14.65
C LEU A 152 13.96 1.58 15.95
N ASN A 153 12.69 1.45 16.35
CA ASN A 153 12.22 1.93 17.64
C ASN A 153 12.95 1.25 18.81
N ASN A 154 13.18 -0.07 18.73
CA ASN A 154 13.94 -0.79 19.75
C ASN A 154 15.42 -0.34 19.82
N VAL A 155 16.01 0.11 18.70
CA VAL A 155 17.40 0.59 18.64
C VAL A 155 17.51 2.04 19.15
N LEU A 156 16.59 2.91 18.74
CA LEU A 156 16.64 4.34 19.09
C LEU A 156 16.02 4.65 20.45
N GLY A 157 15.10 3.80 20.94
CA GLY A 157 14.29 4.05 22.13
C GLY A 157 13.22 5.14 21.96
N ASP A 158 13.13 5.76 20.77
CA ASP A 158 12.16 6.79 20.44
C ASP A 158 11.38 6.43 19.16
N GLY A 159 10.10 6.14 19.32
CA GLY A 159 9.20 5.78 18.24
C GLY A 159 8.95 6.94 17.28
N THR A 160 9.04 8.18 17.74
CA THR A 160 8.82 9.38 16.91
C THR A 160 9.91 9.48 15.85
N TRP A 161 11.17 9.40 16.27
CA TRP A 161 12.31 9.42 15.35
C TRP A 161 12.35 8.19 14.46
N ALA A 162 11.98 7.01 14.99
CA ALA A 162 11.85 5.82 14.16
C ALA A 162 10.84 6.02 13.02
N ALA A 163 9.65 6.55 13.30
CA ALA A 163 8.65 6.85 12.27
C ALA A 163 9.13 7.92 11.28
N VAL A 164 9.75 9.00 11.75
CA VAL A 164 10.29 10.07 10.88
C VAL A 164 11.37 9.53 9.95
N ILE A 165 12.32 8.74 10.47
CA ILE A 165 13.40 8.15 9.67
C ILE A 165 12.82 7.22 8.61
N ILE A 166 11.90 6.33 8.98
CA ILE A 166 11.25 5.42 8.04
C ILE A 166 10.46 6.20 6.98
N MET A 167 9.76 7.27 7.36
CA MET A 167 9.04 8.13 6.42
C MET A 167 9.99 8.81 5.42
N VAL A 168 11.12 9.36 5.90
CA VAL A 168 12.16 9.93 5.05
C VAL A 168 12.76 8.88 4.13
N LEU A 169 12.98 7.66 4.61
CA LEU A 169 13.48 6.55 3.80
C LEU A 169 12.47 6.15 2.71
N MET A 170 11.18 6.03 3.04
CA MET A 170 10.14 5.69 2.06
C MET A 170 10.05 6.72 0.92
N LEU A 171 10.19 8.00 1.24
CA LEU A 171 10.17 9.07 0.24
C LEU A 171 11.50 9.23 -0.51
N GLY A 172 12.62 9.00 0.19
CA GLY A 172 13.97 9.29 -0.29
C GLY A 172 14.65 8.13 -1.02
N LEU A 173 14.37 6.87 -0.66
CA LEU A 173 15.00 5.69 -1.28
C LEU A 173 14.70 5.57 -2.78
N PRO A 174 13.44 5.67 -3.25
CA PRO A 174 13.14 5.49 -4.67
C PRO A 174 13.91 6.44 -5.61
N PRO A 175 13.97 7.77 -5.36
CA PRO A 175 14.76 8.67 -6.20
C PRO A 175 16.27 8.46 -6.03
N LEU A 176 16.76 8.08 -4.84
CA LEU A 176 18.19 7.79 -4.64
C LEU A 176 18.64 6.59 -5.47
N VAL A 177 17.89 5.49 -5.41
CA VAL A 177 18.19 4.25 -6.15
C VAL A 177 18.15 4.50 -7.65
N ARG A 178 17.15 5.26 -8.13
CA ARG A 178 17.08 5.66 -9.55
C ARG A 178 18.33 6.44 -9.97
N ARG A 179 18.76 7.40 -9.15
CA ARG A 179 19.94 8.24 -9.43
C ARG A 179 21.23 7.43 -9.46
N ILE A 180 21.42 6.49 -8.53
CA ILE A 180 22.59 5.60 -8.51
C ILE A 180 22.58 4.70 -9.75
N ARG A 181 21.43 4.14 -10.13
CA ARG A 181 21.33 3.26 -11.29
C ARG A 181 21.64 3.98 -12.60
N THR A 182 21.29 5.26 -12.73
CA THR A 182 21.67 6.10 -13.89
C THR A 182 23.12 6.55 -13.89
N LEU A 183 23.84 6.41 -12.77
CA LEU A 183 25.27 6.73 -12.68
C LEU A 183 26.16 5.49 -12.89
N VAL A 184 25.60 4.29 -12.70
CA VAL A 184 26.31 3.00 -12.79
C VAL A 184 26.09 2.30 -14.14
N VAL A 185 25.11 2.74 -14.93
CA VAL A 185 24.84 2.31 -16.31
C VAL A 185 25.16 3.45 -17.26
#